data_AF-A0A6P6UYY9-F1
#
_entry.id   AF-A0A6P6UYY9-F1
#
_cell.length_a   1.000
_cell.length_b   1.000
_cell.length_c   1.000
_cell.angle_alpha   90.00
_cell.angle_beta   90.00
_cell.angle_gamma   90.00
#
_symmetry.space_group_name_H-M   'P 1'
#
loop_
_entity.id
_entity.type
_entity.pdbx_description
1 polymer ?
#
loop_
_entity_poly.entity_id
_entity_poly.type
_entity_poly.pdbx_seq_one_letter_code
_entity_poly.pdbx_strand_id
1 'polypeptide(L)'
;MDLDLALRIDSPPPLTDQSTSDEKRNNERWERSNRLCLMIIKKTVPEAFRGTMSETTATAKEFLQDIEKRFVKNEKTEINTLLTRLVSMKYSGKGNIREYIMEMSHLASKLNALKLKLSEELLVHLILISLPTQFSQFKVSYNCQKETWSLNELISHCVEEEERLKQEKTESAHLVSTTNNKSKRLQRKKEKGAAGTAPQKKQ
;
A
#
# COMPACT_ATOMS: atom_id res chain seq x y z
N MET A 1 16.44 -17.78 42.07
CA MET A 1 15.82 -16.48 42.39
C MET A 1 14.79 -16.21 41.30
N ASP A 2 13.59 -15.78 41.65
CA ASP A 2 12.51 -15.56 40.68
C ASP A 2 12.56 -14.11 40.19
N LEU A 3 13.28 -13.89 39.07
CA LEU A 3 13.67 -12.53 38.64
C LEU A 3 12.53 -11.75 38.02
N ASP A 4 11.58 -12.41 37.36
CA ASP A 4 10.50 -11.80 36.58
C ASP A 4 9.17 -11.66 37.36
N LEU A 5 9.19 -11.98 38.66
CA LEU A 5 8.02 -11.95 39.54
C LEU A 5 7.20 -10.65 39.41
N ALA A 6 7.87 -9.49 39.38
CA ALA A 6 7.25 -8.18 39.27
C ALA A 6 6.63 -7.88 37.88
N LEU A 7 6.95 -8.68 36.86
CA LEU A 7 6.32 -8.60 35.54
C LEU A 7 5.06 -9.47 35.46
N ARG A 8 5.01 -10.57 36.22
CA ARG A 8 3.89 -11.53 36.21
C ARG A 8 2.76 -11.19 37.17
N ILE A 9 3.08 -10.60 38.32
CA ILE A 9 2.12 -10.32 39.40
C ILE A 9 2.07 -8.81 39.66
N ASP A 10 0.87 -8.29 39.92
CA ASP A 10 0.67 -6.89 40.27
C ASP A 10 1.36 -6.50 41.58
N SER A 11 1.59 -5.19 41.76
CA SER A 11 2.26 -4.68 42.96
C SER A 11 1.50 -5.09 44.22
N PRO A 12 2.19 -5.66 45.23
CA PRO A 12 1.55 -5.95 46.50
C PRO A 12 1.05 -4.64 47.16
N PRO A 13 0.01 -4.73 48.00
CA PRO A 13 -0.49 -3.57 48.71
C PRO A 13 0.58 -2.99 49.66
N PRO A 14 0.49 -1.68 49.99
CA PRO A 14 1.38 -1.05 50.95
C PRO A 14 1.38 -1.79 52.29
N LEU A 15 2.56 -1.99 52.87
CA LEU A 15 2.70 -2.61 54.18
C LEU A 15 2.11 -1.69 55.27
N THR A 16 1.49 -2.28 56.27
CA THR A 16 0.97 -1.60 57.47
C THR A 16 1.61 -2.19 58.72
N ASP A 17 1.40 -1.54 59.88
CA ASP A 17 1.91 -2.03 61.17
C ASP A 17 1.35 -3.42 61.54
N GLN A 18 0.21 -3.81 60.96
CA GLN A 18 -0.43 -5.12 61.15
C GLN A 18 0.03 -6.18 60.15
N SER A 19 0.89 -5.83 59.19
CA SER A 19 1.32 -6.77 58.16
C SER A 19 2.12 -7.92 58.75
N THR A 20 1.76 -9.13 58.32
CA THR A 20 2.39 -10.38 58.74
C THR A 20 3.83 -10.47 58.24
N SER A 21 4.63 -11.33 58.87
CA SER A 21 6.01 -11.61 58.43
C SER A 21 6.06 -12.11 56.98
N ASP A 22 5.06 -12.87 56.55
CA ASP A 22 5.01 -13.42 55.19
C ASP A 22 4.65 -12.34 54.14
N GLU A 23 3.76 -11.41 54.47
CA GLU A 23 3.45 -10.26 53.61
C GLU A 23 4.67 -9.36 53.41
N LYS A 24 5.42 -9.09 54.48
CA LYS A 24 6.68 -8.32 54.41
C LYS A 24 7.70 -9.01 53.51
N ARG A 25 7.90 -10.33 53.69
CA ARG A 25 8.82 -11.12 52.87
C ARG A 25 8.41 -11.18 51.39
N ASN A 26 7.11 -11.28 51.11
CA ASN A 26 6.60 -11.26 49.75
C ASN A 26 6.80 -9.91 49.07
N ASN A 27 6.57 -8.80 49.80
CA ASN A 27 6.80 -7.47 49.29
C ASN A 27 8.30 -7.25 48.97
N GLU A 28 9.21 -7.59 49.89
CA GLU A 28 10.65 -7.51 49.66
C GLU A 28 11.11 -8.30 48.42
N ARG A 29 10.55 -9.50 48.22
CA ARG A 29 10.86 -10.31 47.05
C ARG A 29 10.36 -9.67 45.76
N TRP A 30 9.16 -9.07 45.78
CA TRP A 30 8.59 -8.36 44.64
C TRP A 30 9.37 -7.08 44.32
N GLU A 31 9.68 -6.25 45.32
CA GLU A 31 10.52 -5.06 45.23
C GLU A 31 11.90 -5.36 44.61
N ARG A 32 12.54 -6.43 45.09
CA ARG A 32 13.83 -6.88 44.55
C ARG A 32 13.72 -7.28 43.09
N SER A 33 12.67 -8.03 42.71
CA SER A 33 12.40 -8.40 41.32
C SER A 33 12.13 -7.16 40.46
N ASN A 34 11.30 -6.23 40.92
CA ASN A 34 10.96 -4.99 40.22
C ASN A 34 12.22 -4.15 39.92
N ARG A 35 13.08 -3.95 40.93
CA ARG A 35 14.34 -3.21 40.79
C ARG A 35 15.29 -3.87 39.79
N LEU A 36 15.41 -5.21 39.84
CA LEU A 36 16.27 -5.95 38.92
C LEU A 36 15.74 -5.87 37.48
N CYS A 37 14.44 -6.07 37.27
CA CYS A 37 13.81 -5.90 35.96
C CYS A 37 14.01 -4.50 35.41
N LEU A 38 13.76 -3.45 36.20
CA LEU A 38 14.01 -2.06 35.79
C LEU A 38 15.46 -1.84 35.37
N MET A 39 16.43 -2.32 36.14
CA MET A 39 17.84 -2.19 35.81
C MET A 39 18.20 -2.90 34.50
N ILE A 40 17.67 -4.10 34.27
CA ILE A 40 17.90 -4.86 33.04
C ILE A 40 17.27 -4.14 31.85
N ILE A 41 16.00 -3.74 31.93
CA ILE A 41 15.30 -3.05 30.84
C ILE A 41 15.98 -1.70 30.54
N LYS A 42 16.28 -0.90 31.57
CA LYS A 42 17.05 0.34 31.45
C LYS A 42 18.51 0.12 31.07
N LYS A 43 19.06 -1.09 31.03
CA LYS A 43 20.39 -1.34 30.46
C LYS A 43 20.29 -1.75 29.00
N THR A 44 19.30 -2.57 28.68
CA THR A 44 19.09 -3.16 27.36
C THR A 44 18.52 -2.16 26.35
N VAL A 45 17.59 -1.29 26.77
CA VAL A 45 16.96 -0.30 25.89
C VAL A 45 17.86 0.94 25.82
N PRO A 46 18.39 1.36 24.65
CA PRO A 46 19.26 2.54 24.57
C PRO A 46 18.58 3.82 25.06
N GLU A 47 19.37 4.74 25.63
CA GLU A 47 18.86 5.97 26.26
C GLU A 47 18.05 6.86 25.31
N ALA A 48 18.46 6.92 24.04
CA ALA A 48 17.72 7.63 22.98
C ALA A 48 16.25 7.19 22.84
N PHE A 49 15.94 5.95 23.21
CA PHE A 49 14.59 5.38 23.13
C PHE A 49 13.79 5.50 24.43
N ARG A 50 14.43 5.90 25.54
CA ARG A 50 13.79 6.08 26.86
C ARG A 50 13.07 7.44 26.96
N GLY A 51 13.58 8.49 26.31
CA GLY A 51 13.07 9.86 26.45
C GLY A 51 12.91 10.28 27.92
N THR A 52 11.87 11.06 28.25
CA THR A 52 11.58 11.52 29.63
C THR A 52 11.03 10.45 30.59
N MET A 53 10.92 9.18 30.17
CA MET A 53 10.24 8.12 30.95
C MET A 53 11.04 7.63 32.16
N SER A 54 12.31 8.04 32.24
CA SER A 54 13.22 7.67 33.33
C SER A 54 12.75 8.15 34.70
N GLU A 55 11.98 9.24 34.76
CA GLU A 55 11.69 10.00 35.98
C GLU A 55 10.31 9.73 36.60
N THR A 56 9.37 9.12 35.88
CA THR A 56 7.95 9.07 36.30
C THR A 56 7.39 7.67 36.55
N THR A 57 8.01 6.61 36.03
CA THR A 57 7.47 5.23 36.15
C THR A 57 7.96 4.55 37.43
N ALA A 58 7.04 4.07 38.25
CA ALA A 58 7.34 3.45 39.53
C ALA A 58 7.75 1.98 39.38
N THR A 59 7.24 1.27 38.36
CA THR A 59 7.46 -0.17 38.20
C THR A 59 8.04 -0.57 36.84
N ALA A 60 8.70 -1.73 36.80
CA ALA A 60 9.21 -2.34 35.56
C ALA A 60 8.09 -2.60 34.55
N LYS A 61 6.91 -3.00 35.05
CA LYS A 61 5.73 -3.29 34.25
C LYS A 61 5.19 -2.01 33.58
N GLU A 62 5.06 -0.92 34.34
CA GLU A 62 4.70 0.40 33.79
C GLU A 62 5.72 0.90 32.77
N PHE A 63 7.02 0.76 33.06
CA PHE A 63 8.08 1.17 32.15
C PHE A 63 8.02 0.41 30.80
N LEU A 64 7.72 -0.90 30.83
CA LEU A 64 7.51 -1.68 29.60
C LEU A 64 6.25 -1.26 28.86
N GLN A 65 5.14 -1.01 29.54
CA GLN A 65 3.91 -0.51 28.91
C GLN A 65 4.11 0.84 28.24
N ASP A 66 4.96 1.67 28.83
CA ASP A 66 5.27 3.00 28.33
C ASP A 66 6.22 2.97 27.11
N ILE A 67 7.19 2.05 27.11
CA ILE A 67 7.95 1.68 25.91
C ILE A 67 7.00 1.14 24.85
N GLU A 68 6.13 0.20 25.19
CA GLU A 68 5.14 -0.37 24.28
C GLU A 68 4.27 0.74 23.66
N LYS A 69 3.74 1.70 24.41
CA LYS A 69 2.97 2.83 23.83
C LYS A 69 3.75 3.65 22.80
N ARG A 70 5.08 3.72 22.89
CA ARG A 70 5.95 4.46 21.96
C ARG A 70 6.39 3.63 20.76
N PHE A 71 6.53 2.32 20.94
CA PHE A 71 7.09 1.37 19.96
C PHE A 71 6.12 0.32 19.45
N VAL A 72 4.88 0.30 19.93
CA VAL A 72 3.72 -0.16 19.16
C VAL A 72 3.86 0.61 17.87
N LYS A 73 4.38 -0.08 16.83
CA LYS A 73 4.50 0.37 15.45
C LYS A 73 3.43 1.40 15.26
N ASN A 74 3.76 2.63 14.89
CA ASN A 74 2.76 3.68 14.78
C ASN A 74 1.76 3.24 13.69
N GLU A 75 0.76 2.45 14.10
CA GLU A 75 -0.17 1.73 13.25
C GLU A 75 -0.90 2.79 12.44
N LYS A 76 -1.12 3.95 13.05
CA LYS A 76 -1.63 5.16 12.38
C LYS A 76 -0.71 5.62 11.26
N THR A 77 0.61 5.71 11.44
CA THR A 77 1.53 6.03 10.32
C THR A 77 1.61 4.94 9.27
N GLU A 78 1.58 3.66 9.66
CA GLU A 78 1.59 2.55 8.69
C GLU A 78 0.29 2.55 7.88
N ILE A 79 -0.86 2.68 8.54
CA ILE A 79 -2.19 2.87 7.92
C ILE A 79 -2.17 4.09 7.00
N ASN A 80 -1.72 5.26 7.48
CA ASN A 80 -1.69 6.48 6.67
C ASN A 80 -0.81 6.29 5.43
N THR A 81 0.38 5.69 5.58
CA THR A 81 1.30 5.44 4.46
C THR A 81 0.69 4.47 3.43
N LEU A 82 0.12 3.36 3.89
CA LEU A 82 -0.53 2.37 3.02
C LEU A 82 -1.77 2.95 2.33
N LEU A 83 -2.60 3.71 3.05
CA LEU A 83 -3.80 4.35 2.53
C LEU A 83 -3.43 5.40 1.48
N THR A 84 -2.47 6.28 1.77
CA THR A 84 -1.94 7.26 0.79
C THR A 84 -1.45 6.55 -0.46
N ARG A 85 -0.66 5.48 -0.32
CA ARG A 85 -0.21 4.69 -1.48
C ARG A 85 -1.40 4.14 -2.27
N LEU A 86 -2.36 3.49 -1.60
CA LEU A 86 -3.53 2.89 -2.26
C LEU A 86 -4.35 3.91 -3.05
N VAL A 87 -4.65 5.09 -2.48
CA VAL A 87 -5.49 6.10 -3.15
C VAL A 87 -4.73 6.90 -4.21
N SER A 88 -3.41 7.02 -4.10
CA SER A 88 -2.56 7.70 -5.07
C SER A 88 -2.08 6.80 -6.22
N MET A 89 -2.23 5.48 -6.10
CA MET A 89 -1.92 4.56 -7.19
C MET A 89 -2.77 4.89 -8.43
N LYS A 90 -2.11 4.90 -9.59
CA LYS A 90 -2.71 5.08 -10.90
C LYS A 90 -2.10 4.07 -11.86
N TYR A 91 -2.95 3.41 -12.64
CA TYR A 91 -2.46 2.54 -13.70
C TYR A 91 -1.97 3.41 -14.87
N SER A 92 -0.75 3.17 -15.33
CA SER A 92 -0.14 3.98 -16.41
C SER A 92 -0.68 3.64 -17.80
N GLY A 93 -1.48 2.57 -17.92
CA GLY A 93 -1.92 2.04 -19.20
C GLY A 93 -0.86 1.20 -19.92
N LYS A 94 0.29 0.97 -19.26
CA LYS A 94 1.40 0.12 -19.69
C LYS A 94 1.71 -0.90 -18.60
N GLY A 95 2.02 -2.12 -19.02
CA GLY A 95 2.33 -3.23 -18.11
C GLY A 95 1.23 -4.28 -18.14
N ASN A 96 1.06 -4.98 -17.02
CA ASN A 96 0.06 -6.01 -16.82
C ASN A 96 -0.99 -5.49 -15.83
N ILE A 97 -2.22 -5.24 -16.31
CA ILE A 97 -3.30 -4.71 -15.46
C ILE A 97 -3.71 -5.65 -14.34
N ARG A 98 -3.58 -6.98 -14.52
CA ARG A 98 -3.90 -7.96 -13.48
C ARG A 98 -2.92 -7.85 -12.31
N GLU A 99 -1.62 -7.77 -12.59
CA GLU A 99 -0.59 -7.56 -11.55
C GLU A 99 -0.82 -6.27 -10.77
N TYR A 100 -1.16 -5.18 -11.48
CA TYR A 100 -1.53 -3.90 -10.86
C TYR A 100 -2.71 -4.03 -9.89
N ILE A 101 -3.79 -4.72 -10.30
CA ILE A 101 -4.97 -4.92 -9.45
C ILE A 101 -4.62 -5.81 -8.23
N MET A 102 -3.79 -6.85 -8.42
CA MET A 102 -3.32 -7.68 -7.31
C MET A 102 -2.51 -6.86 -6.29
N GLU A 103 -1.68 -5.93 -6.75
CA GLU A 103 -0.95 -5.02 -5.86
C GLU A 103 -1.90 -4.13 -5.04
N MET A 104 -2.93 -3.56 -5.67
CA MET A 104 -3.95 -2.78 -4.94
C MET A 104 -4.70 -3.64 -3.90
N SER A 105 -5.07 -4.87 -4.26
CA SER A 105 -5.75 -5.82 -3.36
C SER A 105 -4.87 -6.23 -2.18
N HIS A 106 -3.56 -6.40 -2.41
CA HIS A 106 -2.59 -6.66 -1.36
C HIS A 106 -2.48 -5.50 -0.36
N LEU A 107 -2.45 -4.24 -0.85
CA LEU A 107 -2.46 -3.07 0.03
C LEU A 107 -3.75 -2.98 0.85
N ALA A 108 -4.90 -3.23 0.23
CA ALA A 108 -6.18 -3.27 0.94
C ALA A 108 -6.21 -4.38 2.02
N SER A 109 -5.67 -5.55 1.72
CA SER A 109 -5.57 -6.67 2.68
C SER A 109 -4.69 -6.33 3.88
N LYS A 110 -3.57 -5.61 3.66
CA LYS A 110 -2.73 -5.10 4.75
C LYS A 110 -3.46 -4.08 5.63
N LEU A 111 -4.22 -3.17 5.03
CA LEU A 111 -5.03 -2.20 5.75
C LEU A 111 -6.12 -2.89 6.61
N ASN A 112 -6.77 -3.92 6.05
CA ASN A 112 -7.71 -4.76 6.78
C ASN A 112 -7.07 -5.45 7.99
N ALA A 113 -5.85 -5.97 7.85
CA ALA A 113 -5.09 -6.56 8.96
C ALA A 113 -4.75 -5.55 10.06
N LEU A 114 -4.62 -4.27 9.71
CA LEU A 114 -4.44 -3.15 10.64
C LEU A 114 -5.77 -2.55 11.15
N LYS A 115 -6.87 -3.32 11.07
CA LYS A 115 -8.23 -2.95 11.53
C LYS A 115 -8.89 -1.80 10.75
N LEU A 116 -8.30 -1.30 9.66
CA LEU A 116 -8.96 -0.39 8.72
C LEU A 116 -9.75 -1.20 7.69
N LYS A 117 -11.04 -1.41 7.95
CA LYS A 117 -11.89 -2.23 7.09
C LYS A 117 -12.20 -1.53 5.75
N LEU A 118 -11.68 -2.08 4.67
CA LEU A 118 -12.01 -1.73 3.29
C LEU A 118 -12.87 -2.83 2.69
N SER A 119 -14.07 -2.48 2.23
CA SER A 119 -14.95 -3.42 1.52
C SER A 119 -14.43 -3.71 0.12
N GLU A 120 -14.81 -4.86 -0.42
CA GLU A 120 -14.51 -5.22 -1.81
C GLU A 120 -15.10 -4.20 -2.79
N GLU A 121 -16.32 -3.73 -2.54
CA GLU A 121 -16.98 -2.68 -3.32
C GLU A 121 -16.15 -1.39 -3.39
N LEU A 122 -15.60 -0.93 -2.24
CA LEU A 122 -14.75 0.26 -2.21
C LEU A 122 -13.45 0.03 -3.01
N LEU A 123 -12.86 -1.16 -2.91
CA LEU A 123 -11.67 -1.52 -3.68
C LEU A 123 -11.95 -1.50 -5.18
N VAL A 124 -13.08 -2.04 -5.63
CA VAL A 124 -13.52 -2.01 -7.04
C VAL A 124 -13.63 -0.56 -7.53
N HIS A 125 -14.27 0.32 -6.77
CA HIS A 125 -14.37 1.74 -7.13
C HIS A 125 -13.01 2.44 -7.17
N LEU A 126 -12.12 2.16 -6.21
CA LEU A 126 -10.75 2.71 -6.21
C LEU A 126 -9.97 2.28 -7.45
N ILE A 127 -10.07 1.00 -7.84
CA ILE A 127 -9.45 0.48 -9.06
C ILE A 127 -9.99 1.25 -10.27
N LEU A 128 -11.31 1.36 -10.43
CA LEU A 128 -11.93 2.07 -11.55
C LEU A 128 -11.49 3.54 -11.65
N ILE A 129 -11.41 4.26 -10.53
CA ILE A 129 -10.94 5.66 -10.49
C ILE A 129 -9.44 5.76 -10.78
N SER A 130 -8.67 4.69 -10.52
CA SER A 130 -7.24 4.64 -10.77
C SER A 130 -6.86 4.37 -12.23
N LEU A 131 -7.77 3.81 -13.03
CA LEU A 131 -7.51 3.51 -14.44
C LEU A 131 -7.37 4.78 -15.30
N PRO A 132 -6.51 4.77 -16.32
CA PRO A 132 -6.29 5.92 -17.20
C PRO A 132 -7.47 6.17 -18.15
N THR A 133 -7.46 7.31 -18.83
CA THR A 133 -8.55 7.78 -19.73
C THR A 133 -8.81 6.85 -20.92
N GLN A 134 -7.82 6.08 -21.36
CA GLN A 134 -7.98 5.04 -22.39
C GLN A 134 -9.02 3.97 -22.00
N PHE A 135 -9.28 3.76 -20.70
CA PHE A 135 -10.33 2.87 -20.19
C PHE A 135 -11.69 3.59 -20.02
N SER A 136 -11.90 4.75 -20.65
CA SER A 136 -13.12 5.54 -20.46
C SER A 136 -14.40 4.78 -20.85
N GLN A 137 -14.38 4.07 -22.00
CA GLN A 137 -15.52 3.26 -22.44
C GLN A 137 -15.84 2.14 -21.44
N PHE A 138 -14.80 1.46 -20.94
CA PHE A 138 -14.93 0.46 -19.89
C PHE A 138 -15.58 1.01 -18.61
N LYS A 139 -15.16 2.18 -18.13
CA LYS A 139 -15.78 2.83 -16.96
C LYS A 139 -17.24 3.18 -17.19
N VAL A 140 -17.59 3.67 -18.39
CA VAL A 140 -18.98 3.95 -18.75
C VAL A 140 -19.80 2.66 -18.74
N SER A 141 -19.26 1.57 -19.29
CA SER A 141 -19.92 0.26 -19.27
C SER A 141 -20.23 -0.20 -17.85
N TYR A 142 -19.27 -0.11 -16.93
CA TYR A 142 -19.49 -0.41 -15.51
C TYR A 142 -20.59 0.48 -14.90
N ASN A 143 -20.51 1.80 -15.09
CA ASN A 143 -21.47 2.74 -14.51
C ASN A 143 -22.91 2.58 -15.02
N CYS A 144 -23.09 1.98 -16.21
CA CYS A 144 -24.41 1.68 -16.75
C CYS A 144 -25.04 0.41 -16.16
N GLN A 145 -24.25 -0.43 -15.47
CA GLN A 145 -24.75 -1.64 -14.82
C GLN A 145 -25.32 -1.32 -13.45
N LYS A 146 -26.40 -2.00 -13.08
CA LYS A 146 -27.02 -1.85 -11.75
C LYS A 146 -26.32 -2.68 -10.68
N GLU A 147 -25.68 -3.76 -11.10
CA GLU A 147 -24.96 -4.69 -10.22
C GLU A 147 -23.50 -4.29 -10.13
N THR A 148 -22.91 -4.45 -8.94
CA THR A 148 -21.49 -4.25 -8.71
C THR A 148 -20.74 -5.53 -9.07
N TRP A 149 -19.61 -5.38 -9.78
CA TRP A 149 -18.73 -6.51 -10.06
C TRP A 149 -17.96 -6.91 -8.80
N SER A 150 -17.78 -8.23 -8.63
CA SER A 150 -16.74 -8.76 -7.75
C SER A 150 -15.35 -8.37 -8.26
N LEU A 151 -14.35 -8.45 -7.39
CA LEU A 151 -12.96 -8.16 -7.76
C LEU A 151 -12.47 -9.10 -8.89
N ASN A 152 -12.91 -10.35 -8.90
CA ASN A 152 -12.54 -11.33 -9.92
C ASN A 152 -13.14 -11.01 -11.30
N GLU A 153 -14.40 -10.58 -11.33
CA GLU A 153 -15.06 -10.12 -12.56
C GLU A 153 -14.38 -8.84 -13.08
N LEU A 154 -14.11 -7.87 -12.20
CA LEU A 154 -13.39 -6.65 -12.55
C LEU A 154 -12.02 -6.95 -13.16
N ILE A 155 -11.25 -7.86 -12.56
CA ILE A 155 -9.94 -8.28 -13.09
C ILE A 155 -10.10 -8.87 -14.49
N SER A 156 -11.10 -9.75 -14.67
CA SER A 156 -11.33 -10.43 -15.94
C SER A 156 -11.66 -9.43 -17.06
N HIS A 157 -12.60 -8.52 -16.81
CA HIS A 157 -12.96 -7.50 -17.79
C HIS A 157 -11.85 -6.46 -18.02
N CYS A 158 -11.06 -6.11 -16.99
CA CYS A 158 -9.90 -5.23 -17.16
C CYS A 158 -8.84 -5.84 -18.08
N VAL A 159 -8.57 -7.14 -17.97
CA VAL A 159 -7.62 -7.86 -18.83
C VAL A 159 -8.13 -7.91 -20.27
N GLU A 160 -9.40 -8.21 -20.47
CA GLU A 160 -10.02 -8.22 -21.80
C GLU A 160 -9.96 -6.83 -22.47
N GLU A 161 -10.29 -5.77 -21.71
CA GLU A 161 -10.22 -4.40 -22.20
C GLU A 161 -8.77 -3.97 -22.53
N GLU A 162 -7.79 -4.40 -21.73
CA GLU A 162 -6.38 -4.13 -22.01
C GLU A 162 -5.93 -4.77 -23.34
N GLU A 163 -6.32 -6.02 -23.61
CA GLU A 163 -6.02 -6.71 -24.86
C GLU A 163 -6.70 -6.03 -26.06
N ARG A 164 -7.97 -5.63 -25.90
CA ARG A 164 -8.70 -4.84 -26.92
C ARG A 164 -7.95 -3.55 -27.27
N LEU A 165 -7.48 -2.81 -26.25
CA LEU A 165 -6.73 -1.55 -26.45
C LEU A 165 -5.36 -1.79 -27.12
N LYS A 166 -4.69 -2.91 -26.82
CA LYS A 166 -3.43 -3.30 -27.50
C LYS A 166 -3.66 -3.59 -28.98
N GLN A 167 -4.76 -4.26 -29.32
CA GLN A 167 -5.13 -4.58 -30.69
C GLN A 167 -5.46 -3.31 -31.50
N GLU A 168 -6.28 -2.40 -30.97
CA GLU A 168 -6.65 -1.14 -31.62
C GLU A 168 -5.42 -0.25 -31.91
N LYS A 169 -4.46 -0.22 -30.99
CA LYS A 169 -3.19 0.49 -31.18
C LYS A 169 -2.33 -0.10 -32.31
N THR A 170 -2.38 -1.41 -32.48
CA THR A 170 -1.64 -2.11 -33.55
C THR A 170 -2.28 -1.83 -34.91
N GLU A 171 -3.61 -1.90 -34.99
CA GLU A 171 -4.38 -1.63 -36.21
C GLU A 171 -4.24 -0.18 -36.68
N SER A 172 -4.32 0.79 -35.77
CA SER A 172 -4.11 2.22 -36.09
C SER A 172 -2.71 2.49 -36.64
N ALA A 173 -1.67 1.85 -36.11
CA ALA A 173 -0.30 1.97 -36.64
C ALA A 173 -0.18 1.42 -38.08
N HIS A 174 -0.84 0.30 -38.38
CA HIS A 174 -0.87 -0.27 -39.74
C HIS A 174 -1.60 0.65 -40.74
N LEU A 175 -2.71 1.29 -40.33
CA LEU A 175 -3.42 2.26 -41.16
C LEU A 175 -2.57 3.51 -41.47
N VAL A 176 -1.83 4.02 -40.49
CA VAL A 176 -0.92 5.17 -40.70
C VAL A 176 0.25 4.80 -41.63
N SER A 177 0.81 3.60 -41.49
CA SER A 177 1.89 3.14 -42.38
C SER A 177 1.43 2.94 -43.83
N THR A 178 0.24 2.36 -44.03
CA THR A 178 -0.31 2.13 -45.37
C THR A 178 -0.72 3.42 -46.08
N THR A 179 -1.28 4.40 -45.35
CA THR A 179 -1.59 5.73 -45.90
C THR A 179 -0.33 6.50 -46.30
N ASN A 180 0.71 6.48 -45.48
CA ASN A 180 2.01 7.08 -45.80
C ASN A 180 2.72 6.42 -47.00
N ASN A 181 2.59 5.10 -47.15
CA ASN A 181 3.12 4.41 -48.32
C ASN A 181 2.35 4.73 -49.60
N LYS A 182 1.01 4.87 -49.52
CA LYS A 182 0.19 5.31 -50.66
C LYS A 182 0.52 6.74 -51.09
N SER A 183 0.67 7.68 -50.15
CA SER A 183 1.02 9.07 -50.46
C SER A 183 2.43 9.20 -51.06
N LYS A 184 3.43 8.49 -50.52
CA LYS A 184 4.79 8.42 -51.13
C LYS A 184 4.77 7.83 -52.53
N ARG A 185 3.96 6.79 -52.78
CA ARG A 185 3.85 6.17 -54.11
C ARG A 185 3.16 7.10 -55.12
N LEU A 186 2.19 7.90 -54.68
CA LEU A 186 1.53 8.93 -55.50
C LEU A 186 2.48 10.08 -55.86
N GLN A 187 3.32 10.56 -54.92
CA GLN A 187 4.34 11.58 -55.19
C GLN A 187 5.37 11.10 -56.22
N ARG A 188 5.92 9.88 -56.06
CA ARG A 188 6.85 9.28 -57.02
C ARG A 188 6.25 9.12 -58.43
N LYS A 189 4.92 8.92 -58.54
CA LYS A 189 4.24 8.79 -59.83
C LYS A 189 4.03 10.14 -60.52
N LYS A 190 3.84 11.23 -59.75
CA LYS A 190 3.78 12.60 -60.27
C LYS A 190 5.14 13.12 -60.77
N GLU A 191 6.22 12.82 -60.05
CA GLU A 191 7.58 13.20 -60.47
C GLU A 191 8.00 12.53 -61.79
N LYS A 192 7.63 11.26 -62.00
CA LYS A 192 7.88 10.58 -63.29
C LYS A 192 7.02 11.09 -64.45
N GLY A 193 5.87 11.68 -64.19
CA GLY A 193 4.99 12.27 -65.21
C GLY A 193 5.44 13.65 -65.70
N ALA A 194 6.15 14.41 -64.86
CA ALA A 194 6.63 15.75 -65.19
C ALA A 194 7.92 15.79 -66.04
N ALA A 195 8.64 14.67 -66.13
CA ALA A 195 9.89 14.57 -66.91
C ALA A 195 9.68 14.23 -68.41
N GLY A 196 8.44 14.11 -68.89
CA GLY A 196 8.12 13.53 -70.20
C GLY A 196 7.78 14.49 -71.34
N THR A 197 7.76 15.81 -71.15
CA THR A 197 7.35 16.77 -72.20
C THR A 197 8.44 17.80 -72.48
N ALA A 198 9.44 17.40 -73.25
CA ALA A 198 10.30 18.32 -73.99
C ALA A 198 9.80 18.41 -75.45
N PRO A 199 9.42 19.59 -75.98
CA PRO A 199 8.97 19.71 -77.35
C PRO A 199 10.16 19.67 -78.32
N GLN A 200 10.18 18.66 -79.20
CA GLN A 200 11.10 18.62 -80.34
C GLN A 200 10.75 19.76 -81.31
N LYS A 201 11.65 20.76 -81.42
CA LYS A 201 11.61 21.77 -82.48
C LYS A 201 12.07 21.14 -83.80
N LYS A 202 11.20 21.21 -84.81
CA LYS A 202 11.54 21.03 -86.22
C LYS A 202 12.16 22.32 -86.77
N GLN A 203 13.37 22.23 -87.31
CA GLN A 203 13.76 22.79 -88.61
C GLN A 203 15.10 22.21 -89.02
#